data_AF-A0A8H8NBK6-F1
#
_entry.id   AF-A0A8H8NBK6-F1
#
_cell.length_a   1.000
_cell.length_b   1.000
_cell.length_c   1.000
_cell.angle_alpha   90.00
_cell.angle_beta   90.00
_cell.angle_gamma   90.00
#
_symmetry.space_group_name_H-M   'P 1'
#
loop_
_entity.id
_entity.type
_entity.pdbx_description
1 polymer ?
#
loop_
_entity_poly.entity_id
_entity_poly.type
_entity_poly.pdbx_seq_one_letter_code
_entity_poly.pdbx_strand_id
1 'polypeptide(L)'
;MNIDTTTLENQNGAETKMEDPPKSPTPTSGMKEDMEFHFPDGNVYLRINGNEFFVHRYKLLEFRGMGSMLEAQPEPNSVLELNEDENDVRNTFRVLYASLYYASVSDFGAPVLASALRLATRYDHPALRKFAIDNLERMQLPPMDYLPLAREFNVIEWEKRALDHLAIRDEPITVAEASLLGTESFVAMIVRREQRLVQAAHLKSAQERVATPSTEPPVTPDATIKDAEEDVIDLSDAPDDQTPADAQPGMSEEANGEEPPPSDPSYPRTRLHLRQSLSGTPTSSSKQAAHQNGVTKKPGRKRKQVFALHRYKLEEFRAIKTLTYDQNVPSLIEIQGDAEDFENTFKLLYTSSYTIDSLELEPPILFSTLRVATEFDHPSLRAFATVRLESLKLRAIEYIGIARELNMKRWEDMAIDKLIDQEESLTVDEARILGTNAFAHVTAQRELRLRKQALSIPSAEYYSNLPFHQQVNLRERVQAMLGLSELPASTTSSKAQVDHPSSATSPQDTLPKRKDRLPDSSPSKKARIPGNTPGIVRIPGGGAGYRNHGTTVGELLGRRRSLRIRG
;
A
#
# COMPACT_ATOMS: atom_id res chain seq x y z
N MET A 1 -26.07 3.56 -73.44
CA MET A 1 -25.05 4.62 -73.60
C MET A 1 -23.73 3.92 -73.84
N ASN A 2 -23.33 3.84 -75.11
CA ASN A 2 -22.04 3.31 -75.55
C ASN A 2 -20.99 4.39 -75.33
N ILE A 3 -19.85 4.02 -74.76
CA ILE A 3 -18.67 4.89 -74.71
C ILE A 3 -17.57 4.14 -75.46
N ASP A 4 -17.16 4.75 -76.57
CA ASP A 4 -16.17 4.28 -77.51
C ASP A 4 -14.78 4.23 -76.90
N THR A 5 -14.10 3.09 -77.08
CA THR A 5 -12.66 2.92 -76.91
C THR A 5 -11.95 3.44 -78.15
N THR A 6 -11.33 4.61 -78.06
CA THR A 6 -10.44 5.14 -79.11
C THR A 6 -8.98 5.03 -78.69
N THR A 7 -8.27 4.29 -79.52
CA THR A 7 -6.82 4.16 -79.67
C THR A 7 -6.08 5.49 -79.64
N LEU A 8 -5.05 5.59 -78.80
CA LEU A 8 -3.95 6.55 -78.93
C LEU A 8 -2.64 5.82 -78.65
N GLU A 9 -2.05 5.29 -79.72
CA GLU A 9 -0.60 5.12 -79.83
C GLU A 9 0.02 6.52 -79.82
N ASN A 10 0.92 6.80 -78.89
CA ASN A 10 1.88 7.87 -79.09
C ASN A 10 3.24 7.47 -78.53
N GLN A 11 4.15 7.22 -79.48
CA GLN A 11 5.56 6.94 -79.28
C GLN A 11 6.26 8.24 -78.88
N ASN A 12 6.77 8.31 -77.65
CA ASN A 12 7.83 9.24 -77.27
C ASN A 12 8.85 8.45 -76.44
N GLY A 13 9.81 7.87 -77.14
CA GLY A 13 11.03 7.32 -76.54
C GLY A 13 11.94 8.45 -76.10
N ALA A 14 11.77 8.92 -74.87
CA ALA A 14 12.83 9.56 -74.12
C ALA A 14 13.48 8.47 -73.28
N GLU A 15 14.74 8.12 -73.58
CA GLU A 15 15.59 7.31 -72.71
C GLU A 15 15.75 8.07 -71.39
N THR A 16 14.87 7.76 -70.43
CA THR A 16 15.06 8.12 -69.03
C THR A 16 16.28 7.36 -68.57
N LYS A 17 17.43 8.06 -68.56
CA LYS A 17 18.66 7.62 -67.92
C LYS A 17 18.28 7.12 -66.53
N MET A 18 18.37 5.80 -66.31
CA MET A 18 18.16 5.17 -65.00
C MET A 18 19.11 5.87 -64.04
N GLU A 19 18.60 6.84 -63.28
CA GLU A 19 19.32 7.38 -62.13
C GLU A 19 19.60 6.21 -61.20
N ASP A 20 20.85 6.08 -60.78
CA ASP A 20 21.29 5.04 -59.86
C ASP A 20 20.33 4.99 -58.66
N PRO A 21 19.94 3.78 -58.20
CA PRO A 21 19.03 3.66 -57.08
C PRO A 21 19.54 4.47 -55.89
N PRO A 22 18.67 5.24 -55.20
CA PRO A 22 19.08 6.10 -54.10
C PRO A 22 19.90 5.29 -53.10
N LYS A 23 21.14 5.75 -52.88
CA LYS A 23 22.11 5.09 -52.00
C LYS A 23 21.48 4.92 -50.63
N SER A 24 21.38 3.67 -50.17
CA SER A 24 20.89 3.36 -48.83
C SER A 24 21.71 4.12 -47.78
N PRO A 25 21.08 4.65 -46.73
CA PRO A 25 21.79 5.39 -45.71
C PRO A 25 22.83 4.49 -45.02
N THR A 26 24.07 4.95 -44.99
CA THR A 26 25.21 4.17 -44.51
C THR A 26 25.09 3.99 -42.98
N PRO A 27 25.21 2.77 -42.43
CA PRO A 27 25.13 2.53 -41.00
C PRO A 27 26.20 3.33 -40.25
N THR A 28 25.86 3.83 -39.06
CA THR A 28 26.79 4.64 -38.28
C THR A 28 27.74 3.72 -37.53
N SER A 29 28.99 3.69 -38.00
CA SER A 29 30.05 2.82 -37.49
C SER A 29 30.13 2.84 -35.96
N GLY A 30 29.85 1.70 -35.33
CA GLY A 30 29.96 1.49 -33.88
C GLY A 30 28.66 1.20 -33.13
N MET A 31 27.49 1.33 -33.77
CA MET A 31 26.20 0.95 -33.16
C MET A 31 25.87 -0.53 -33.40
N LYS A 32 25.10 -1.11 -32.49
CA LYS A 32 24.66 -2.51 -32.60
C LYS A 32 23.36 -2.54 -33.41
N GLU A 33 23.41 -3.18 -34.57
CA GLU A 33 22.23 -3.40 -35.40
C GLU A 33 21.32 -4.45 -34.76
N ASP A 34 20.03 -4.13 -34.68
CA ASP A 34 19.01 -5.08 -34.27
C ASP A 34 18.60 -5.97 -35.44
N MET A 35 19.14 -7.20 -35.48
CA MET A 35 18.86 -8.14 -36.57
C MET A 35 17.37 -8.51 -36.72
N GLU A 36 16.55 -8.37 -35.67
CA GLU A 36 15.11 -8.66 -35.76
C GLU A 36 14.34 -7.56 -36.50
N PHE A 37 14.79 -6.31 -36.38
CA PHE A 37 14.12 -5.12 -36.91
C PHE A 37 15.04 -4.30 -37.80
N HIS A 38 15.76 -5.01 -38.67
CA HIS A 38 16.59 -4.41 -39.71
C HIS A 38 16.09 -4.83 -41.09
N PHE A 39 15.05 -4.15 -41.56
CA PHE A 39 14.37 -4.47 -42.82
C PHE A 39 15.18 -3.98 -44.02
N PRO A 40 15.42 -4.79 -45.06
CA PRO A 40 16.20 -4.38 -46.22
C PRO A 40 15.53 -3.24 -47.03
N ASP A 41 14.20 -3.13 -46.92
CA ASP A 41 13.35 -2.09 -47.50
C ASP A 41 12.98 -0.98 -46.49
N GLY A 42 13.64 -0.97 -45.33
CA GLY A 42 13.54 0.13 -44.37
C GLY A 42 13.97 1.47 -44.99
N ASN A 43 13.49 2.57 -44.42
CA ASN A 43 13.82 3.92 -44.88
C ASN A 43 13.99 4.94 -43.74
N VAL A 44 13.96 4.50 -42.48
CA VAL A 44 14.25 5.32 -41.30
C VAL A 44 15.10 4.52 -40.33
N TYR A 45 16.16 5.14 -39.82
CA TYR A 45 16.90 4.61 -38.69
C TYR A 45 16.34 5.15 -37.38
N LEU A 46 16.00 4.24 -36.47
CA LEU A 46 15.61 4.56 -35.10
C LEU A 46 16.76 4.21 -34.17
N ARG A 47 17.20 5.17 -33.35
CA ARG A 47 18.27 4.97 -32.36
C ARG A 47 17.71 4.99 -30.95
N ILE A 48 17.95 3.91 -30.21
CA ILE A 48 17.57 3.79 -28.80
C ILE A 48 18.76 3.21 -28.03
N ASN A 49 19.30 3.98 -27.09
CA ASN A 49 20.38 3.56 -26.18
C ASN A 49 21.60 2.91 -26.88
N GLY A 50 21.95 3.37 -28.09
CA GLY A 50 23.09 2.85 -28.87
C GLY A 50 22.78 1.63 -29.74
N ASN A 51 21.53 1.18 -29.80
CA ASN A 51 21.05 0.22 -30.79
C ASN A 51 20.36 0.95 -31.96
N GLU A 52 20.57 0.43 -33.16
CA GLU A 52 19.94 0.91 -34.40
C GLU A 52 18.90 -0.09 -34.90
N PHE A 53 17.69 0.41 -35.11
CA PHE A 53 16.60 -0.31 -35.76
C PHE A 53 16.38 0.33 -37.14
N PHE A 54 16.26 -0.48 -38.19
CA PHE A 54 16.02 0.01 -39.54
C PHE A 54 14.63 -0.42 -40.00
N VAL A 55 13.69 0.54 -39.95
CA VAL A 55 12.25 0.28 -40.03
C VAL A 55 11.58 1.16 -41.09
N HIS A 56 10.31 0.87 -41.35
CA HIS A 56 9.52 1.60 -42.33
C HIS A 56 8.90 2.88 -41.75
N ARG A 57 9.16 4.01 -42.41
CA ARG A 57 8.63 5.33 -42.10
C ARG A 57 7.12 5.33 -41.93
N TYR A 58 6.40 4.67 -42.83
CA TYR A 58 4.94 4.67 -42.81
C TYR A 58 4.38 4.06 -41.50
N LYS A 59 5.07 3.10 -40.89
CA LYS A 59 4.70 2.54 -39.57
C LYS A 59 4.94 3.52 -38.44
N LEU A 60 6.03 4.27 -38.49
CA LEU A 60 6.32 5.31 -37.50
C LEU A 60 5.35 6.50 -37.61
N LEU A 61 4.86 6.81 -38.82
CA LEU A 61 3.84 7.84 -39.04
C LEU A 61 2.48 7.48 -38.44
N GLU A 62 2.22 6.20 -38.11
CA GLU A 62 1.01 5.82 -37.37
C GLU A 62 1.05 6.33 -35.91
N PHE A 63 2.25 6.60 -35.36
CA PHE A 63 2.40 7.31 -34.10
C PHE A 63 2.45 8.81 -34.36
N ARG A 64 1.46 9.55 -33.86
CA ARG A 64 1.42 11.00 -34.09
C ARG A 64 2.67 11.70 -33.56
N GLY A 65 3.15 11.30 -32.37
CA GLY A 65 4.33 11.87 -31.73
C GLY A 65 5.61 11.62 -32.54
N MET A 66 5.85 10.38 -32.97
CA MET A 66 7.04 10.07 -33.80
C MET A 66 6.92 10.68 -35.20
N GLY A 67 5.70 10.73 -35.76
CA GLY A 67 5.44 11.35 -37.06
C GLY A 67 5.80 12.82 -37.08
N SER A 68 5.42 13.60 -36.05
CA SER A 68 5.83 15.00 -35.93
C SER A 68 7.36 15.17 -35.81
N MET A 69 8.05 14.25 -35.14
CA MET A 69 9.51 14.27 -35.06
C MET A 69 10.17 13.98 -36.41
N LEU A 70 9.60 13.05 -37.19
CA LEU A 70 10.08 12.71 -38.53
C LEU A 70 9.80 13.81 -39.56
N GLU A 71 8.66 14.49 -39.46
CA GLU A 71 8.33 15.63 -40.33
C GLU A 71 9.24 16.83 -40.08
N ALA A 72 9.72 17.00 -38.84
CA ALA A 72 10.68 18.04 -38.49
C ALA A 72 12.08 17.77 -39.08
N GLN A 73 12.35 16.57 -39.58
CA GLN A 73 13.60 16.23 -40.25
C GLN A 73 13.39 16.22 -41.78
N PRO A 74 13.95 17.19 -42.53
CA PRO A 74 13.70 17.34 -43.96
C PRO A 74 14.36 16.27 -44.83
N GLU A 75 15.27 15.48 -44.28
CA GLU A 75 16.10 14.56 -45.05
C GLU A 75 15.48 13.16 -45.21
N PRO A 76 15.59 12.55 -46.41
CA PRO A 76 15.06 11.22 -46.73
C PRO A 76 15.73 10.08 -45.96
N ASN A 77 16.85 10.36 -45.27
CA ASN A 77 17.61 9.43 -44.44
C ASN A 77 17.56 9.86 -42.96
N SER A 78 16.36 10.17 -42.48
CA SER A 78 16.13 10.68 -41.13
C SER A 78 16.55 9.65 -40.09
N VAL A 79 17.37 10.10 -39.13
CA VAL A 79 17.71 9.33 -37.94
C VAL A 79 16.84 9.87 -36.82
N LEU A 80 15.93 9.04 -36.33
CA LEU A 80 15.08 9.36 -35.20
C LEU A 80 15.73 8.81 -33.93
N GLU A 81 16.15 9.68 -33.02
CA GLU A 81 16.70 9.28 -31.72
C GLU A 81 15.59 9.32 -30.66
N LEU A 82 15.33 8.19 -30.00
CA LEU A 82 14.33 8.06 -28.93
C LEU A 82 15.00 7.66 -27.62
N ASN A 83 14.54 8.26 -26.52
CA ASN A 83 14.98 7.94 -25.17
C ASN A 83 13.97 6.99 -24.48
N GLU A 84 13.90 5.77 -25.01
CA GLU A 84 12.97 4.72 -24.56
C GLU A 84 13.72 3.46 -24.10
N ASP A 85 13.01 2.52 -23.48
CA ASP A 85 13.56 1.20 -23.22
C ASP A 85 13.65 0.38 -24.52
N GLU A 86 14.78 -0.31 -24.72
CA GLU A 86 15.01 -1.11 -25.92
C GLU A 86 13.97 -2.23 -26.05
N ASN A 87 13.64 -2.91 -24.94
CA ASN A 87 12.68 -4.01 -24.98
C ASN A 87 11.28 -3.49 -25.29
N ASP A 88 10.94 -2.29 -24.83
CA ASP A 88 9.63 -1.71 -25.15
C ASP A 88 9.47 -1.45 -26.64
N VAL A 89 10.49 -0.88 -27.27
CA VAL A 89 10.49 -0.65 -28.72
C VAL A 89 10.44 -1.96 -29.49
N ARG A 90 11.31 -2.91 -29.14
CA ARG A 90 11.35 -4.24 -29.77
C ARG A 90 10.00 -4.95 -29.67
N ASN A 91 9.42 -5.03 -28.48
CA ASN A 91 8.13 -5.67 -28.24
C ASN A 91 6.99 -4.95 -28.98
N THR A 92 7.00 -3.62 -29.01
CA THR A 92 6.01 -2.84 -29.75
C THR A 92 6.10 -3.11 -31.24
N PHE A 93 7.31 -3.21 -31.79
CA PHE A 93 7.52 -3.55 -33.19
C PHE A 93 7.08 -4.98 -33.51
N ARG A 94 7.25 -5.94 -32.60
CA ARG A 94 6.64 -7.28 -32.77
C ARG A 94 5.13 -7.20 -32.97
N VAL A 95 4.45 -6.36 -32.20
CA VAL A 95 2.99 -6.16 -32.31
C VAL A 95 2.62 -5.43 -33.60
N LEU A 96 3.36 -4.37 -33.98
CA LEU A 96 3.06 -3.58 -35.18
C LEU A 96 3.30 -4.34 -36.49
N TYR A 97 4.33 -5.16 -36.52
CA TYR A 97 4.70 -5.97 -37.68
C TYR A 97 4.07 -7.36 -37.65
N ALA A 98 3.29 -7.68 -36.60
CA ALA A 98 2.55 -8.93 -36.44
C ALA A 98 1.76 -9.29 -37.70
N SER A 99 0.97 -8.33 -38.20
CA SER A 99 0.07 -8.54 -39.34
C SER A 99 0.80 -8.81 -40.66
N LEU A 100 2.08 -8.44 -40.76
CA LEU A 100 2.86 -8.54 -41.99
C LEU A 100 3.73 -9.80 -42.01
N TYR A 101 4.26 -10.22 -40.86
CA TYR A 101 5.28 -11.26 -40.80
C TYR A 101 4.94 -12.45 -39.88
N TYR A 102 3.95 -12.31 -38.99
CA TYR A 102 3.65 -13.32 -37.98
C TYR A 102 2.26 -13.93 -38.22
N ALA A 103 2.18 -15.25 -38.22
CA ALA A 103 0.96 -15.98 -38.59
C ALA A 103 -0.20 -15.84 -37.57
N SER A 104 0.08 -15.40 -36.33
CA SER A 104 -0.93 -15.24 -35.29
C SER A 104 -0.68 -13.99 -34.44
N VAL A 105 -1.59 -13.02 -34.57
CA VAL A 105 -1.64 -11.80 -33.73
C VAL A 105 -2.07 -12.11 -32.28
N SER A 106 -2.54 -13.34 -32.02
CA SER A 106 -3.16 -13.75 -30.76
C SER A 106 -2.19 -14.22 -29.67
N ASP A 107 -0.90 -14.38 -29.97
CA ASP A 107 0.05 -15.06 -29.07
C ASP A 107 0.98 -14.11 -28.29
N PHE A 108 0.65 -12.81 -28.23
CA PHE A 108 1.47 -11.87 -27.48
C PHE A 108 1.28 -12.02 -25.97
N GLY A 109 2.39 -12.27 -25.27
CA GLY A 109 2.41 -12.26 -23.81
C GLY A 109 2.17 -10.87 -23.23
N ALA A 110 1.74 -10.82 -21.96
CA ALA A 110 1.43 -9.58 -21.27
C ALA A 110 2.58 -8.55 -21.26
N PRO A 111 3.87 -8.94 -21.09
CA PRO A 111 4.98 -7.98 -21.18
C PRO A 111 5.07 -7.29 -22.55
N VAL A 112 4.80 -8.03 -23.64
CA VAL A 112 4.86 -7.51 -25.01
C VAL A 112 3.73 -6.51 -25.24
N LEU A 113 2.51 -6.84 -24.81
CA LEU A 113 1.35 -5.96 -24.91
C LEU A 113 1.49 -4.72 -24.00
N ALA A 114 2.07 -4.87 -22.80
CA ALA A 114 2.34 -3.75 -21.91
C ALA A 114 3.35 -2.78 -22.53
N SER A 115 4.45 -3.29 -23.11
CA SER A 115 5.41 -2.49 -23.89
C SER A 115 4.73 -1.73 -25.04
N ALA A 116 3.90 -2.42 -25.83
CA ALA A 116 3.13 -1.81 -26.91
C ALA A 116 2.20 -0.71 -26.40
N LEU A 117 1.55 -0.93 -25.25
CA LEU A 117 0.67 0.03 -24.61
C LEU A 117 1.43 1.28 -24.12
N ARG A 118 2.66 1.14 -23.60
CA ARG A 118 3.53 2.28 -23.23
C ARG A 118 3.83 3.16 -24.42
N LEU A 119 4.38 2.58 -25.50
CA LEU A 119 4.75 3.37 -26.67
C LEU A 119 3.53 3.96 -27.38
N ALA A 120 2.43 3.21 -27.47
CA ALA A 120 1.18 3.72 -28.04
C ALA A 120 0.62 4.91 -27.23
N THR A 121 0.70 4.86 -25.91
CA THR A 121 0.24 5.96 -25.05
C THR A 121 1.19 7.15 -25.13
N ARG A 122 2.50 6.91 -25.13
CA ARG A 122 3.53 7.96 -25.13
C ARG A 122 3.58 8.76 -26.43
N TYR A 123 3.43 8.08 -27.56
CA TYR A 123 3.54 8.69 -28.90
C TYR A 123 2.19 8.81 -29.62
N ASP A 124 1.08 8.72 -28.89
CA ASP A 124 -0.29 8.93 -29.39
C ASP A 124 -0.63 8.06 -30.62
N HIS A 125 -0.66 6.74 -30.42
CA HIS A 125 -1.13 5.74 -31.40
C HIS A 125 -2.42 5.09 -30.87
N PRO A 126 -3.60 5.68 -31.15
CA PRO A 126 -4.85 5.27 -30.51
C PRO A 126 -5.30 3.86 -30.91
N ALA A 127 -5.01 3.42 -32.15
CA ALA A 127 -5.40 2.09 -32.62
C ALA A 127 -4.56 0.99 -31.94
N LEU A 128 -3.26 1.19 -31.81
CA LEU A 128 -2.37 0.26 -31.09
C LEU A 128 -2.68 0.25 -29.58
N ARG A 129 -2.97 1.42 -29.00
CA ARG A 129 -3.39 1.53 -27.60
C ARG A 129 -4.66 0.71 -27.35
N LYS A 130 -5.70 0.90 -28.18
CA LYS A 130 -6.94 0.11 -28.08
C LYS A 130 -6.67 -1.39 -28.25
N PHE A 131 -5.89 -1.76 -29.25
CA PHE A 131 -5.51 -3.16 -29.48
C PHE A 131 -4.83 -3.80 -28.26
N ALA A 132 -3.86 -3.11 -27.66
CA ALA A 132 -3.14 -3.63 -26.50
C ALA A 132 -4.06 -3.75 -25.27
N ILE A 133 -4.95 -2.78 -25.03
CA ILE A 133 -5.98 -2.83 -23.98
C ILE A 133 -6.90 -4.04 -24.17
N ASP A 134 -7.50 -4.17 -25.36
CA ASP A 134 -8.47 -5.24 -25.66
C ASP A 134 -7.84 -6.63 -25.48
N ASN A 135 -6.55 -6.80 -25.81
CA ASN A 135 -5.86 -8.08 -25.63
C ASN A 135 -5.44 -8.32 -24.17
N LEU A 136 -4.94 -7.30 -23.46
CA LEU A 136 -4.63 -7.42 -22.03
C LEU A 136 -5.87 -7.76 -21.19
N GLU A 137 -7.04 -7.20 -21.53
CA GLU A 137 -8.31 -7.54 -20.89
C GLU A 137 -8.70 -9.02 -21.07
N ARG A 138 -8.39 -9.60 -22.23
CA ARG A 138 -8.68 -11.02 -22.53
C ARG A 138 -7.77 -11.98 -21.77
N MET A 139 -6.56 -11.56 -21.39
CA MET A 139 -5.57 -12.43 -20.74
C MET A 139 -5.91 -12.81 -19.29
N GLN A 140 -6.95 -12.21 -18.68
CA GLN A 140 -7.37 -12.48 -17.29
C GLN A 140 -6.19 -12.48 -16.30
N LEU A 141 -5.36 -11.44 -16.34
CA LEU A 141 -4.19 -11.33 -15.48
C LEU A 141 -4.57 -11.31 -13.99
N PRO A 142 -3.70 -11.79 -13.11
CA PRO A 142 -3.87 -11.65 -11.67
C PRO A 142 -4.10 -10.17 -11.29
N PRO A 143 -4.99 -9.85 -10.33
CA PRO A 143 -5.28 -8.47 -9.95
C PRO A 143 -4.04 -7.64 -9.60
N MET A 144 -3.02 -8.27 -8.99
CA MET A 144 -1.78 -7.62 -8.60
C MET A 144 -0.88 -7.24 -9.78
N ASP A 145 -0.96 -7.96 -10.90
CA ASP A 145 -0.23 -7.64 -12.13
C ASP A 145 -0.99 -6.60 -12.96
N TYR A 146 -2.32 -6.59 -12.82
CA TYR A 146 -3.20 -5.67 -13.54
C TYR A 146 -3.15 -4.24 -12.99
N LEU A 147 -3.03 -4.11 -11.67
CA LEU A 147 -3.10 -2.82 -10.99
C LEU A 147 -1.98 -1.84 -11.40
N PRO A 148 -0.69 -2.23 -11.50
CA PRO A 148 0.36 -1.33 -11.98
C PRO A 148 0.08 -0.82 -13.39
N LEU A 149 -0.38 -1.71 -14.29
CA LEU A 149 -0.72 -1.34 -15.66
C LEU A 149 -1.90 -0.36 -15.70
N ALA A 150 -2.94 -0.61 -14.89
CA ALA A 150 -4.10 0.27 -14.80
C ALA A 150 -3.70 1.71 -14.42
N ARG A 151 -2.78 1.86 -13.47
CA ARG A 151 -2.29 3.17 -13.01
C ARG A 151 -1.35 3.82 -14.02
N GLU A 152 -0.42 3.04 -14.56
CA GLU A 152 0.53 3.51 -15.57
C GLU A 152 -0.18 4.09 -16.79
N PHE A 153 -1.27 3.44 -17.23
CA PHE A 153 -2.03 3.84 -18.42
C PHE A 153 -3.34 4.56 -18.14
N ASN A 154 -3.60 4.92 -16.89
CA ASN A 154 -4.82 5.58 -16.42
C ASN A 154 -6.11 4.92 -16.93
N VAL A 155 -6.21 3.59 -16.80
CA VAL A 155 -7.40 2.81 -17.15
C VAL A 155 -8.18 2.51 -15.86
N ILE A 156 -9.10 3.42 -15.51
CA ILE A 156 -9.79 3.43 -14.22
C ILE A 156 -10.63 2.16 -14.00
N GLU A 157 -11.22 1.63 -15.07
CA GLU A 157 -12.03 0.41 -15.06
C GLU A 157 -11.20 -0.80 -14.62
N TRP A 158 -9.93 -0.84 -15.03
CA TRP A 158 -9.00 -1.91 -14.69
C TRP A 158 -8.63 -1.89 -13.21
N GLU A 159 -8.33 -0.70 -12.68
CA GLU A 159 -8.03 -0.54 -11.26
C GLU A 159 -9.25 -0.92 -10.42
N LYS A 160 -10.45 -0.45 -10.79
CA LYS A 160 -11.70 -0.80 -10.09
C LYS A 160 -11.91 -2.31 -10.08
N ARG A 161 -11.79 -2.97 -11.24
CA ARG A 161 -11.96 -4.43 -11.35
C ARG A 161 -10.93 -5.19 -10.53
N ALA A 162 -9.66 -4.77 -10.55
CA ALA A 162 -8.61 -5.39 -9.74
C ALA A 162 -8.91 -5.26 -8.24
N LEU A 163 -9.31 -4.07 -7.78
CA LEU A 163 -9.71 -3.84 -6.38
C LEU A 163 -10.94 -4.64 -5.98
N ASP A 164 -11.94 -4.78 -6.86
CA ASP A 164 -13.13 -5.58 -6.59
C ASP A 164 -12.78 -7.07 -6.49
N HIS A 165 -11.92 -7.59 -7.39
CA HIS A 165 -11.41 -8.97 -7.30
C HIS A 165 -10.62 -9.19 -6.00
N LEU A 166 -9.74 -8.26 -5.63
CA LEU A 166 -9.01 -8.32 -4.37
C LEU A 166 -9.93 -8.22 -3.15
N ALA A 167 -11.05 -7.51 -3.23
CA ALA A 167 -12.02 -7.42 -2.15
C ALA A 167 -12.84 -8.71 -1.96
N ILE A 168 -12.97 -9.54 -3.01
CA ILE A 168 -13.72 -10.81 -2.96
C ILE A 168 -12.83 -11.98 -2.52
N ARG A 169 -11.50 -11.83 -2.65
CA ARG A 169 -10.51 -12.90 -2.42
C ARG A 169 -10.55 -13.47 -1.00
N ASP A 170 -10.37 -14.78 -0.85
CA ASP A 170 -10.28 -15.43 0.46
C ASP A 170 -8.89 -15.31 1.09
N GLU A 171 -7.80 -15.06 0.38
CA GLU A 171 -6.52 -14.82 1.05
C GLU A 171 -6.45 -13.38 1.59
N PRO A 172 -6.00 -13.17 2.85
CA PRO A 172 -5.75 -11.83 3.37
C PRO A 172 -4.69 -11.13 2.50
N ILE A 173 -4.71 -9.81 2.53
CA ILE A 173 -3.81 -9.00 1.71
C ILE A 173 -2.43 -9.02 2.36
N THR A 174 -1.42 -9.37 1.59
CA THR A 174 -0.04 -9.43 2.07
C THR A 174 0.57 -8.04 2.18
N VAL A 175 1.64 -7.91 2.96
CA VAL A 175 2.37 -6.64 3.15
C VAL A 175 2.95 -6.12 1.82
N ALA A 176 3.42 -7.02 0.95
CA ALA A 176 3.94 -6.66 -0.37
C ALA A 176 2.84 -6.10 -1.28
N GLU A 177 1.67 -6.74 -1.28
CA GLU A 177 0.50 -6.26 -2.04
C GLU A 177 -0.01 -4.92 -1.51
N ALA A 178 -0.10 -4.76 -0.19
CA ALA A 178 -0.48 -3.49 0.45
C ALA A 178 0.46 -2.34 0.05
N SER A 179 1.76 -2.64 -0.08
CA SER A 179 2.76 -1.66 -0.53
C SER A 179 2.56 -1.25 -1.99
N LEU A 180 2.19 -2.20 -2.87
CA LEU A 180 1.90 -1.92 -4.28
C LEU A 180 0.58 -1.16 -4.47
N LEU A 181 -0.44 -1.48 -3.66
CA LEU A 181 -1.73 -0.79 -3.66
C LEU A 181 -1.60 0.67 -3.24
N GLY A 182 -0.67 1.00 -2.33
CA GLY A 182 -0.62 2.30 -1.70
C GLY A 182 -1.73 2.47 -0.65
N THR A 183 -1.51 3.36 0.32
CA THR A 183 -2.32 3.43 1.55
C THR A 183 -3.80 3.69 1.29
N GLU A 184 -4.14 4.58 0.35
CA GLU A 184 -5.54 5.00 0.12
C GLU A 184 -6.37 3.88 -0.51
N SER A 185 -5.90 3.30 -1.61
CA SER A 185 -6.56 2.16 -2.26
C SER A 185 -6.59 0.94 -1.34
N PHE A 186 -5.54 0.73 -0.53
CA PHE A 186 -5.49 -0.36 0.43
C PHE A 186 -6.57 -0.22 1.51
N VAL A 187 -6.69 0.95 2.13
CA VAL A 187 -7.74 1.23 3.14
C VAL A 187 -9.13 1.07 2.54
N ALA A 188 -9.39 1.67 1.37
CA ALA A 188 -10.70 1.58 0.71
C ALA A 188 -11.10 0.12 0.42
N MET A 189 -10.15 -0.71 -0.01
CA MET A 189 -10.40 -2.12 -0.26
C MET A 189 -10.61 -2.92 1.04
N ILE A 190 -9.84 -2.66 2.11
CA ILE A 190 -10.06 -3.31 3.41
C ILE A 190 -11.44 -2.99 3.98
N VAL A 191 -11.87 -1.72 3.91
CA VAL A 191 -13.21 -1.32 4.38
C VAL A 191 -14.30 -2.12 3.65
N ARG A 192 -14.19 -2.30 2.32
CA ARG A 192 -15.13 -3.13 1.56
C ARG A 192 -15.10 -4.60 2.00
N ARG A 193 -13.93 -5.16 2.29
CA ARG A 193 -13.77 -6.54 2.78
C ARG A 193 -14.42 -6.72 4.15
N GLU A 194 -14.12 -5.84 5.10
CA GLU A 194 -14.69 -5.88 6.45
C GLU A 194 -16.21 -5.75 6.40
N GLN A 195 -16.75 -4.80 5.62
CA GLN A 195 -18.20 -4.63 5.44
C GLN A 195 -18.87 -5.91 4.91
N ARG A 196 -18.28 -6.58 3.93
CA ARG A 196 -18.81 -7.82 3.38
C ARG A 196 -18.82 -8.95 4.41
N LEU A 197 -17.75 -9.09 5.21
CA LEU A 197 -17.67 -10.11 6.26
C LEU A 197 -18.72 -9.87 7.35
N VAL A 198 -18.91 -8.62 7.76
CA VAL A 198 -19.94 -8.22 8.73
C VAL A 198 -21.34 -8.49 8.18
N GLN A 199 -21.63 -8.11 6.92
CA GLN A 199 -22.91 -8.41 6.27
C GLN A 199 -23.17 -9.92 6.17
N ALA A 200 -22.15 -10.72 5.82
CA ALA A 200 -22.28 -12.18 5.78
C ALA A 200 -22.60 -12.77 7.16
N ALA A 201 -21.97 -12.27 8.23
CA ALA A 201 -22.27 -12.68 9.59
C ALA A 201 -23.70 -12.32 10.03
N HIS A 202 -24.19 -11.12 9.66
CA HIS A 202 -25.57 -10.71 9.91
C HIS A 202 -26.59 -11.57 9.16
N LEU A 203 -26.35 -11.85 7.87
CA LEU A 203 -27.22 -12.73 7.07
C LEU A 203 -27.29 -14.15 7.66
N LYS A 204 -26.14 -14.69 8.10
CA LYS A 204 -26.08 -15.99 8.78
C LYS A 204 -26.90 -15.98 10.07
N SER A 205 -26.76 -14.93 10.88
CA SER A 205 -27.48 -14.78 12.15
C SER A 205 -29.00 -14.63 11.93
N ALA A 206 -29.42 -13.93 10.87
CA ALA A 206 -30.82 -13.79 10.50
C ALA A 206 -31.43 -15.12 10.04
N GLN A 207 -30.69 -15.90 9.24
CA GLN A 207 -31.13 -17.23 8.79
C GLN A 207 -31.32 -18.20 9.96
N GLU A 208 -30.44 -18.16 10.97
CA GLU A 208 -30.53 -19.02 12.15
C GLU A 208 -31.78 -18.72 12.99
N ARG A 209 -32.15 -17.43 13.14
CA ARG A 209 -33.39 -17.02 13.84
C ARG A 209 -34.67 -17.49 13.14
N VAL A 210 -34.66 -17.58 11.81
CA VAL A 210 -35.82 -18.08 11.04
C VAL A 210 -35.89 -19.61 11.10
N ALA A 211 -34.74 -20.29 11.21
CA ALA A 211 -34.66 -21.75 11.20
C ALA A 211 -34.99 -22.40 12.55
N THR A 212 -35.12 -21.64 13.64
CA THR A 212 -35.76 -22.13 14.87
C THR A 212 -37.27 -22.01 14.71
N PRO A 213 -37.99 -23.07 14.28
CA PRO A 213 -39.44 -23.04 14.31
C PRO A 213 -39.83 -22.70 15.73
N SER A 214 -40.57 -21.59 15.90
CA SER A 214 -41.15 -21.23 17.17
C SER A 214 -42.00 -22.42 17.61
N THR A 215 -41.41 -23.28 18.43
CA THR A 215 -42.14 -24.31 19.16
C THR A 215 -42.76 -23.54 20.31
N GLU A 216 -43.64 -22.59 19.98
CA GLU A 216 -44.68 -22.21 20.89
C GLU A 216 -45.39 -23.51 21.22
N PRO A 217 -45.35 -23.97 22.48
CA PRO A 217 -46.15 -25.12 22.86
C PRO A 217 -47.57 -24.80 22.40
N PRO A 218 -48.27 -25.74 21.73
CA PRO A 218 -49.63 -25.52 21.30
C PRO A 218 -50.40 -25.00 22.51
N VAL A 219 -50.83 -23.75 22.45
CA VAL A 219 -51.66 -23.15 23.49
C VAL A 219 -52.89 -24.03 23.56
N THR A 220 -52.93 -24.89 24.56
CA THR A 220 -54.15 -25.61 24.90
C THR A 220 -55.19 -24.54 25.18
N PRO A 221 -56.35 -24.55 24.49
CA PRO A 221 -57.45 -23.66 24.84
C PRO A 221 -58.00 -24.14 26.19
N ASP A 222 -57.38 -23.69 27.28
CA ASP A 222 -57.93 -23.94 28.61
C ASP A 222 -59.07 -22.94 28.81
N ALA A 223 -60.27 -23.50 28.72
CA ALA A 223 -61.51 -22.82 28.96
C ALA A 223 -61.58 -22.42 30.44
N THR A 224 -61.43 -21.14 30.75
CA THR A 224 -62.17 -20.42 31.81
C THR A 224 -61.85 -18.93 31.69
N ILE A 225 -62.66 -18.18 30.93
CA ILE A 225 -62.83 -16.74 31.13
C ILE A 225 -64.22 -16.59 31.73
N LYS A 226 -64.25 -16.38 33.05
CA LYS A 226 -65.35 -15.74 33.75
C LYS A 226 -64.98 -14.28 33.95
N ASP A 227 -65.83 -13.41 33.43
CA ASP A 227 -66.33 -12.18 34.06
C ASP A 227 -65.34 -11.29 34.82
N ALA A 228 -64.97 -10.18 34.18
CA ALA A 228 -64.78 -8.84 34.78
C ALA A 228 -64.66 -7.85 33.59
N GLU A 229 -65.73 -7.17 33.20
CA GLU A 229 -66.04 -5.77 33.60
C GLU A 229 -64.84 -4.84 33.35
N GLU A 230 -64.85 -4.19 32.18
CA GLU A 230 -65.14 -2.76 32.01
C GLU A 230 -64.05 -1.85 32.60
N ASP A 231 -63.15 -1.39 31.73
CA ASP A 231 -62.62 -0.03 31.84
C ASP A 231 -62.33 0.52 30.43
N VAL A 232 -63.18 1.46 30.04
CA VAL A 232 -63.11 2.24 28.81
C VAL A 232 -62.05 3.32 29.02
N ILE A 233 -60.89 3.17 28.40
CA ILE A 233 -59.93 4.27 28.24
C ILE A 233 -59.98 4.74 26.79
N ASP A 234 -60.61 5.89 26.63
CA ASP A 234 -60.70 6.73 25.45
C ASP A 234 -59.29 7.25 25.08
N LEU A 235 -58.84 6.93 23.86
CA LEU A 235 -57.56 7.33 23.29
C LEU A 235 -57.81 8.06 21.98
N SER A 236 -58.44 9.22 22.07
CA SER A 236 -58.32 10.29 21.09
C SER A 236 -57.37 11.34 21.64
N ASP A 237 -56.15 11.41 21.11
CA ASP A 237 -55.40 12.65 20.90
C ASP A 237 -54.03 12.32 20.28
N ALA A 238 -53.97 12.47 18.96
CA ALA A 238 -52.72 12.59 18.22
C ALA A 238 -52.36 14.10 18.16
N PRO A 239 -51.15 14.52 18.55
CA PRO A 239 -50.69 15.85 18.21
C PRO A 239 -49.92 15.85 16.90
N ASP A 240 -50.30 16.84 16.09
CA ASP A 240 -49.79 17.19 14.79
C ASP A 240 -48.27 17.36 14.72
N ASP A 241 -47.78 16.93 13.58
CA ASP A 241 -46.50 17.22 12.95
C ASP A 241 -46.34 18.74 12.72
N GLN A 242 -45.44 19.38 13.47
CA GLN A 242 -44.94 20.73 13.16
C GLN A 242 -43.42 20.80 13.34
N THR A 243 -42.71 20.65 12.21
CA THR A 243 -41.40 21.27 11.99
C THR A 243 -41.46 22.79 12.18
N PRO A 244 -40.49 23.39 12.88
CA PRO A 244 -40.17 24.79 12.68
C PRO A 244 -38.85 24.97 11.92
N ALA A 245 -38.94 25.94 11.02
CA ALA A 245 -37.90 26.48 10.18
C ALA A 245 -36.84 27.29 10.96
N ASP A 246 -35.69 27.43 10.29
CA ASP A 246 -34.80 28.59 10.22
C ASP A 246 -34.80 29.59 11.40
N ALA A 247 -33.66 29.63 12.11
CA ALA A 247 -33.27 30.78 12.92
C ALA A 247 -31.83 31.23 12.56
N GLN A 248 -31.73 32.42 11.96
CA GLN A 248 -30.51 33.21 11.89
C GLN A 248 -30.10 33.71 13.29
N PRO A 249 -28.81 33.88 13.59
CA PRO A 249 -28.38 34.62 14.77
C PRO A 249 -28.23 36.12 14.45
N GLY A 250 -29.15 36.92 15.00
CA GLY A 250 -29.02 38.37 15.11
C GLY A 250 -28.07 38.76 16.24
N MET A 251 -27.17 39.69 15.94
CA MET A 251 -26.31 40.37 16.89
C MET A 251 -27.06 41.52 17.58
N SER A 252 -26.84 41.69 18.88
CA SER A 252 -26.65 42.96 19.64
C SER A 252 -27.42 42.99 20.97
N GLU A 253 -26.69 43.12 22.08
CA GLU A 253 -27.01 43.89 23.31
C GLU A 253 -25.84 43.68 24.29
N GLU A 254 -24.90 44.61 24.43
CA GLU A 254 -24.88 45.81 25.30
C GLU A 254 -25.07 45.56 26.81
N ALA A 255 -23.98 45.85 27.52
CA ALA A 255 -23.86 46.48 28.83
C ALA A 255 -24.65 45.90 30.03
N ASN A 256 -23.90 45.34 30.99
CA ASN A 256 -23.99 45.79 32.38
C ASN A 256 -22.68 45.51 33.12
N GLY A 257 -22.17 46.56 33.77
CA GLY A 257 -21.01 46.52 34.64
C GLY A 257 -21.41 46.19 36.07
N GLU A 258 -20.55 45.48 36.77
CA GLU A 258 -20.57 45.37 38.22
C GLU A 258 -19.12 45.33 38.73
N GLU A 259 -18.78 46.33 39.56
CA GLU A 259 -17.49 46.47 40.25
C GLU A 259 -17.35 45.41 41.36
N PRO A 260 -16.14 44.86 41.59
CA PRO A 260 -15.85 44.08 42.79
C PRO A 260 -15.33 44.96 43.96
N PRO A 261 -15.68 44.64 45.21
CA PRO A 261 -15.22 45.36 46.41
C PRO A 261 -13.77 45.00 46.81
N PRO A 262 -13.14 45.83 47.67
CA PRO A 262 -11.69 45.84 47.88
C PRO A 262 -11.15 44.70 48.77
N SER A 263 -9.93 44.28 48.45
CA SER A 263 -9.13 43.27 49.17
C SER A 263 -8.19 43.87 50.22
N ASP A 264 -8.04 43.23 51.39
CA ASP A 264 -6.76 42.86 52.07
C ASP A 264 -6.99 42.17 53.45
N PRO A 265 -6.00 41.51 54.14
CA PRO A 265 -4.61 41.23 53.75
C PRO A 265 -4.06 39.80 54.04
N SER A 266 -2.89 39.54 53.44
CA SER A 266 -1.75 38.76 53.99
C SER A 266 -1.77 37.22 54.01
N TYR A 267 -1.23 36.60 52.96
CA TYR A 267 -0.26 35.49 53.06
C TYR A 267 0.73 35.55 51.88
N PRO A 268 2.03 35.20 52.07
CA PRO A 268 3.02 35.32 51.02
C PRO A 268 2.85 34.21 49.97
N ARG A 269 2.16 34.54 48.87
CA ARG A 269 2.20 33.75 47.62
C ARG A 269 3.41 34.20 46.79
N THR A 270 4.37 33.30 46.60
CA THR A 270 5.43 33.47 45.60
C THR A 270 4.80 33.37 44.22
N ARG A 271 4.38 34.52 43.66
CA ARG A 271 3.80 34.64 42.32
C ARG A 271 4.95 34.62 41.30
N LEU A 272 5.05 33.53 40.53
CA LEU A 272 6.00 33.43 39.42
C LEU A 272 5.48 34.26 38.23
N HIS A 273 6.21 35.32 37.87
CA HIS A 273 5.98 36.06 36.63
C HIS A 273 6.75 35.38 35.49
N LEU A 274 6.03 34.72 34.59
CA LEU A 274 6.57 34.28 33.29
C LEU A 274 6.71 35.52 32.39
N ARG A 275 7.88 36.16 32.40
CA ARG A 275 8.13 37.35 31.58
C ARG A 275 8.61 36.93 30.19
N GLN A 276 7.67 36.77 29.25
CA GLN A 276 8.01 36.68 27.82
C GLN A 276 8.62 38.02 27.36
N SER A 277 9.91 38.03 27.08
CA SER A 277 10.58 39.21 26.52
C SER A 277 10.45 39.18 25.00
N LEU A 278 9.45 39.90 24.47
CA LEU A 278 9.29 40.12 23.03
C LEU A 278 10.12 41.34 22.61
N SER A 279 11.25 41.12 21.93
CA SER A 279 11.98 42.19 21.23
C SER A 279 11.89 41.98 19.72
N GLY A 280 11.15 42.86 19.04
CA GLY A 280 11.18 42.99 17.58
C GLY A 280 9.85 43.45 16.98
N THR A 281 9.73 44.76 16.72
CA THR A 281 8.70 45.32 15.84
C THR A 281 9.10 45.13 14.37
N PRO A 282 8.20 44.67 13.49
CA PRO A 282 8.35 44.87 12.05
C PRO A 282 7.37 45.93 11.56
N THR A 283 7.92 47.00 10.99
CA THR A 283 7.20 47.99 10.18
C THR A 283 6.69 47.33 8.89
N SER A 284 5.39 47.44 8.64
CA SER A 284 4.70 46.97 7.43
C SER A 284 4.55 48.11 6.42
N SER A 285 5.13 47.95 5.24
CA SER A 285 4.66 48.55 3.99
C SER A 285 5.17 47.73 2.81
N SER A 286 4.26 47.11 2.05
CA SER A 286 4.23 47.13 0.58
C SER A 286 3.29 46.05 0.01
N LYS A 287 2.61 46.44 -1.07
CA LYS A 287 1.56 45.76 -1.84
C LYS A 287 2.12 44.74 -2.85
N GLN A 288 1.22 43.82 -3.24
CA GLN A 288 1.02 43.19 -4.55
C GLN A 288 2.16 42.36 -5.19
N ALA A 289 1.88 41.07 -5.45
CA ALA A 289 1.61 40.52 -6.79
C ALA A 289 1.55 38.99 -6.75
N ALA A 290 0.57 38.42 -7.44
CA ALA A 290 0.40 36.98 -7.64
C ALA A 290 1.44 36.45 -8.64
N HIS A 291 2.09 35.33 -8.33
CA HIS A 291 2.54 34.29 -9.27
C HIS A 291 2.86 33.02 -8.49
N GLN A 292 2.27 31.89 -8.90
CA GLN A 292 2.53 30.56 -8.37
C GLN A 292 3.94 30.12 -8.79
N ASN A 293 4.88 30.10 -7.84
CA ASN A 293 6.16 29.42 -7.97
C ASN A 293 6.55 28.89 -6.59
N GLY A 294 7.05 27.66 -6.55
CA GLY A 294 7.43 26.92 -5.34
C GLY A 294 8.29 27.75 -4.39
N VAL A 295 7.65 28.28 -3.35
CA VAL A 295 8.32 29.03 -2.29
C VAL A 295 9.06 28.01 -1.43
N THR A 296 10.37 27.92 -1.60
CA THR A 296 11.24 27.36 -0.58
C THR A 296 11.06 28.22 0.67
N LYS A 297 10.28 27.72 1.64
CA LYS A 297 10.09 28.38 2.93
C LYS A 297 11.49 28.61 3.52
N LYS A 298 11.94 29.86 3.57
CA LYS A 298 13.17 30.22 4.29
C LYS A 298 13.04 29.63 5.70
N PRO A 299 14.06 28.91 6.21
CA PRO A 299 14.00 28.31 7.54
C PRO A 299 13.67 29.42 8.53
N GLY A 300 12.50 29.32 9.17
CA GLY A 300 12.03 30.31 10.13
C GLY A 300 13.11 30.55 11.18
N ARG A 301 13.39 31.82 11.50
CA ARG A 301 14.32 32.16 12.59
C ARG A 301 13.82 31.48 13.86
N LYS A 302 14.59 30.52 14.37
CA LYS A 302 14.28 29.84 15.63
C LYS A 302 14.24 30.89 16.74
N ARG A 303 13.09 31.07 17.37
CA ARG A 303 12.94 31.97 18.52
C ARG A 303 13.65 31.32 19.71
N LYS A 304 14.58 32.04 20.35
CA LYS A 304 15.13 31.63 21.64
C LYS A 304 14.10 31.96 22.71
N GLN A 305 13.69 30.97 23.49
CA GLN A 305 12.89 31.17 24.70
C GLN A 305 13.77 31.01 25.93
N VAL A 306 13.52 31.81 26.96
CA VAL A 306 14.31 31.82 28.20
C VAL A 306 13.37 31.49 29.35
N PHE A 307 13.71 30.45 30.11
CA PHE A 307 12.96 30.00 31.29
C PHE A 307 13.78 30.27 32.54
N ALA A 308 13.14 30.83 33.57
CA ALA A 308 13.74 31.01 34.90
C ALA A 308 13.34 29.84 35.79
N LEU A 309 14.31 29.01 36.18
CA LEU A 309 14.07 27.77 36.91
C LEU A 309 14.85 27.75 38.23
N HIS A 310 14.33 27.06 39.24
CA HIS A 310 15.04 26.87 40.49
C HIS A 310 16.11 25.78 40.30
N ARG A 311 17.32 26.06 40.78
CA ARG A 311 18.49 25.16 40.64
C ARG A 311 18.19 23.73 41.09
N TYR A 312 17.52 23.56 42.23
CA TYR A 312 17.21 22.23 42.77
C TYR A 312 16.33 21.39 41.82
N LYS A 313 15.46 22.00 41.02
CA LYS A 313 14.66 21.31 39.99
C LYS A 313 15.49 20.90 38.78
N LEU A 314 16.50 21.68 38.42
CA LEU A 314 17.44 21.32 37.35
C LEU A 314 18.36 20.17 37.75
N GLU A 315 18.69 20.05 39.04
CA GLU A 315 19.54 18.97 39.56
C GLU A 315 18.85 17.58 39.55
N GLU A 316 17.52 17.53 39.39
CA GLU A 316 16.77 16.28 39.18
C GLU A 316 17.04 15.67 37.79
N PHE A 317 17.40 16.49 36.79
CA PHE A 317 17.80 16.04 35.45
C PHE A 317 19.27 15.65 35.41
N ARG A 318 19.55 14.34 35.35
CA ARG A 318 20.93 13.81 35.36
C ARG A 318 21.82 14.41 34.28
N ALA A 319 21.30 14.54 33.06
CA ALA A 319 22.04 15.10 31.93
C ALA A 319 22.39 16.59 32.11
N ILE A 320 21.54 17.34 32.83
CA ILE A 320 21.78 18.77 33.12
C ILE A 320 22.70 18.90 34.33
N LYS A 321 22.58 18.00 35.31
CA LYS A 321 23.43 17.97 36.51
C LYS A 321 24.93 17.89 36.17
N THR A 322 25.29 17.18 35.10
CA THR A 322 26.69 17.13 34.63
C THR A 322 27.19 18.46 34.06
N LEU A 323 26.30 19.34 33.60
CA LEU A 323 26.65 20.66 33.07
C LEU A 323 26.75 21.75 34.15
N THR A 324 26.09 21.55 35.30
CA THR A 324 25.98 22.56 36.37
C THR A 324 26.98 22.40 37.53
N TYR A 325 27.85 21.39 37.48
CA TYR A 325 28.76 21.07 38.58
C TYR A 325 30.03 21.95 38.64
N ASP A 326 30.34 22.69 37.58
CA ASP A 326 31.42 23.66 37.61
C ASP A 326 30.88 24.97 38.25
N GLN A 327 31.38 25.30 39.45
CA GLN A 327 30.86 26.40 40.28
C GLN A 327 31.02 27.79 39.64
N ASN A 328 31.72 27.87 38.51
CA ASN A 328 31.91 29.07 37.70
C ASN A 328 31.03 29.13 36.44
N VAL A 329 30.08 28.21 36.25
CA VAL A 329 29.24 28.16 35.04
C VAL A 329 28.20 29.29 35.03
N PRO A 330 27.97 29.95 33.88
CA PRO A 330 27.01 31.02 33.72
C PRO A 330 25.58 30.63 34.13
N SER A 331 24.82 31.63 34.60
CA SER A 331 23.38 31.57 34.95
C SER A 331 22.44 31.16 33.80
N LEU A 332 22.98 30.83 32.63
CA LEU A 332 22.25 30.55 31.40
C LEU A 332 22.74 29.23 30.78
N ILE A 333 21.86 28.24 30.75
CA ILE A 333 22.09 26.95 30.09
C ILE A 333 21.32 26.97 28.78
N GLU A 334 22.02 26.86 27.65
CA GLU A 334 21.37 26.70 26.35
C GLU A 334 21.06 25.22 26.10
N ILE A 335 19.77 24.88 26.09
CA ILE A 335 19.28 23.54 25.80
C ILE A 335 18.64 23.54 24.41
N GLN A 336 18.91 22.50 23.62
CA GLN A 336 18.22 22.29 22.36
C GLN A 336 16.99 21.41 22.60
N GLY A 337 15.81 21.87 22.16
CA GLY A 337 14.58 21.10 22.16
C GLY A 337 13.40 21.97 21.73
N ASP A 338 12.20 21.42 21.76
CA ASP A 338 10.99 22.20 21.57
C ASP A 338 10.68 23.00 22.84
N ALA A 339 10.47 24.31 22.68
CA ALA A 339 10.18 25.17 23.81
C ALA A 339 8.81 24.84 24.44
N GLU A 340 7.86 24.37 23.64
CA GLU A 340 6.54 23.94 24.13
C GLU A 340 6.66 22.69 25.00
N ASP A 341 7.49 21.71 24.59
CA ASP A 341 7.73 20.50 25.37
C ASP A 341 8.31 20.84 26.76
N PHE A 342 9.27 21.77 26.81
CA PHE A 342 9.84 22.25 28.07
C PHE A 342 8.83 23.02 28.92
N GLU A 343 8.07 23.93 28.32
CA GLU A 343 7.07 24.72 29.05
C GLU A 343 6.05 23.80 29.73
N ASN A 344 5.54 22.82 29.00
CA ASN A 344 4.60 21.84 29.52
C ASN A 344 5.21 20.94 30.61
N THR A 345 6.46 20.50 30.41
CA THR A 345 7.19 19.74 31.43
C THR A 345 7.39 20.55 32.71
N PHE A 346 7.72 21.84 32.58
CA PHE A 346 7.88 22.72 33.74
C PHE A 346 6.55 23.03 34.41
N LYS A 347 5.45 23.22 33.66
CA LYS A 347 4.11 23.33 34.26
C LYS A 347 3.83 22.15 35.19
N LEU A 348 4.16 20.93 34.76
CA LEU A 348 4.03 19.74 35.60
C LEU A 348 4.96 19.76 36.81
N LEU A 349 6.26 20.04 36.63
CA LEU A 349 7.25 20.04 37.73
C LEU A 349 7.01 21.12 38.79
N TYR A 350 6.38 22.23 38.41
CA TYR A 350 6.03 23.34 39.30
C TYR A 350 4.61 23.24 39.86
N THR A 351 3.81 22.31 39.36
CA THR A 351 2.53 21.98 40.00
C THR A 351 2.86 21.35 41.36
N SER A 352 2.37 21.98 42.44
CA SER A 352 2.65 21.57 43.81
C SER A 352 2.40 20.07 43.99
N SER A 353 3.30 19.37 44.68
CA SER A 353 3.22 17.92 44.90
C SER A 353 1.91 17.47 45.55
N TYR A 354 1.18 18.38 46.21
CA TYR A 354 -0.10 18.13 46.85
C TYR A 354 -1.31 18.14 45.90
N THR A 355 -1.16 18.65 44.68
CA THR A 355 -2.28 18.77 43.71
C THR A 355 -2.14 17.83 42.51
N ILE A 356 -1.04 17.08 42.41
CA ILE A 356 -0.75 16.24 41.23
C ILE A 356 -1.79 15.11 41.07
N ASP A 357 -2.30 14.56 42.17
CA ASP A 357 -3.32 13.51 42.10
C ASP A 357 -4.70 14.01 41.70
N SER A 358 -4.97 15.31 41.84
CA SER A 358 -6.26 15.94 41.50
C SER A 358 -6.23 16.75 40.21
N LEU A 359 -5.05 16.96 39.61
CA LEU A 359 -4.95 17.69 38.35
C LEU A 359 -5.28 16.74 37.20
N GLU A 360 -6.35 17.04 36.46
CA GLU A 360 -6.59 16.48 35.15
C GLU A 360 -5.50 17.00 34.20
N LEU A 361 -4.39 16.26 34.11
CA LEU A 361 -3.29 16.60 33.22
C LEU A 361 -3.70 16.28 31.80
N GLU A 362 -3.71 17.32 30.96
CA GLU A 362 -4.01 17.15 29.54
C GLU A 362 -2.94 16.26 28.87
N PRO A 363 -3.31 15.39 27.91
CA PRO A 363 -2.37 14.52 27.22
C PRO A 363 -1.14 15.24 26.63
N PRO A 364 -1.26 16.42 25.98
CA PRO A 364 -0.09 17.15 25.46
C PRO A 364 0.97 17.45 26.51
N ILE A 365 0.56 17.74 27.76
CA ILE A 365 1.48 18.01 28.86
C ILE A 365 2.27 16.77 29.24
N LEU A 366 1.59 15.63 29.33
CA LEU A 366 2.22 14.35 29.64
C LEU A 366 3.12 13.85 28.52
N PHE A 367 2.76 14.07 27.25
CA PHE A 367 3.63 13.74 26.10
C PHE A 367 4.90 14.58 26.09
N SER A 368 4.76 15.90 26.24
CA SER A 368 5.86 16.84 26.39
C SER A 368 6.80 16.42 27.51
N THR A 369 6.22 16.12 28.68
CA THR A 369 6.94 15.63 29.85
C THR A 369 7.69 14.34 29.55
N LEU A 370 7.05 13.38 28.89
CA LEU A 370 7.64 12.09 28.60
C LEU A 370 8.80 12.20 27.60
N ARG A 371 8.70 13.08 26.59
CA ARG A 371 9.78 13.42 25.65
C ARG A 371 10.97 14.00 26.38
N VAL A 372 10.77 15.07 27.16
CA VAL A 372 11.84 15.73 27.92
C VAL A 372 12.45 14.76 28.93
N ALA A 373 11.63 13.98 29.65
CA ALA A 373 12.13 12.99 30.60
C ALA A 373 12.98 11.89 29.93
N THR A 374 12.66 11.52 28.69
CA THR A 374 13.42 10.53 27.92
C THR A 374 14.70 11.13 27.36
N GLU A 375 14.66 12.35 26.80
CA GLU A 375 15.83 13.03 26.23
C GLU A 375 16.88 13.38 27.30
N PHE A 376 16.45 13.74 28.51
CA PHE A 376 17.35 14.18 29.60
C PHE A 376 17.59 13.13 30.70
N ASP A 377 17.24 11.87 30.44
CA ASP A 377 17.39 10.73 31.36
C ASP A 377 16.85 11.01 32.78
N HIS A 378 15.57 11.38 32.86
CA HIS A 378 14.87 11.62 34.12
C HIS A 378 13.91 10.44 34.42
N PRO A 379 14.38 9.35 35.06
CA PRO A 379 13.61 8.11 35.18
C PRO A 379 12.30 8.25 35.99
N SER A 380 12.30 9.03 37.08
CA SER A 380 11.10 9.19 37.92
C SER A 380 9.99 9.94 37.19
N LEU A 381 10.33 11.03 36.49
CA LEU A 381 9.40 11.80 35.68
C LEU A 381 8.90 10.99 34.48
N ARG A 382 9.79 10.21 33.85
CA ARG A 382 9.42 9.26 32.79
C ARG A 382 8.43 8.22 33.30
N ALA A 383 8.70 7.59 34.43
CA ALA A 383 7.82 6.59 35.04
C ALA A 383 6.46 7.20 35.44
N PHE A 384 6.47 8.40 36.04
CA PHE A 384 5.26 9.14 36.37
C PHE A 384 4.40 9.42 35.12
N ALA A 385 5.00 10.00 34.08
CA ALA A 385 4.29 10.31 32.85
C ALA A 385 3.79 9.05 32.14
N THR A 386 4.57 7.96 32.15
CA THR A 386 4.18 6.65 31.61
C THR A 386 2.93 6.12 32.31
N VAL A 387 2.93 6.06 33.66
CA VAL A 387 1.79 5.56 34.45
C VAL A 387 0.55 6.43 34.25
N ARG A 388 0.71 7.76 34.21
CA ARG A 388 -0.42 8.67 33.98
C ARG A 388 -1.00 8.52 32.59
N LEU A 389 -0.16 8.41 31.56
CA LEU A 389 -0.62 8.17 30.19
C LEU A 389 -1.29 6.79 30.02
N GLU A 390 -0.85 5.75 30.75
CA GLU A 390 -1.54 4.45 30.78
C GLU A 390 -2.92 4.53 31.42
N SER A 391 -3.12 5.46 32.37
CA SER A 391 -4.42 5.69 33.00
C SER A 391 -5.41 6.49 32.14
N LEU A 392 -4.91 7.20 31.12
CA LEU A 392 -5.75 7.95 30.20
C LEU A 392 -6.42 7.01 29.18
N LYS A 393 -7.67 7.31 28.83
CA LYS A 393 -8.41 6.60 27.77
C LYS A 393 -8.02 7.12 26.37
N LEU A 394 -6.73 7.07 26.04
CA LEU A 394 -6.27 7.45 24.71
C LEU A 394 -6.69 6.41 23.68
N ARG A 395 -6.91 6.85 22.45
CA ARG A 395 -7.17 5.92 21.35
C ARG A 395 -5.90 5.12 21.06
N ALA A 396 -6.05 3.87 20.63
CA ALA A 396 -4.91 3.01 20.34
C ALA A 396 -3.97 3.62 19.27
N ILE A 397 -4.50 4.37 18.30
CA ILE A 397 -3.67 5.05 17.30
C ILE A 397 -2.73 6.12 17.91
N GLU A 398 -3.22 6.85 18.92
CA GLU A 398 -2.43 7.88 19.61
C GLU A 398 -1.28 7.23 20.37
N TYR A 399 -1.56 6.11 21.06
CA TYR A 399 -0.53 5.30 21.73
C TYR A 399 0.58 4.85 20.78
N ILE A 400 0.25 4.42 19.56
CA ILE A 400 1.25 3.98 18.57
C ILE A 400 2.15 5.13 18.15
N GLY A 401 1.58 6.31 17.88
CA GLY A 401 2.35 7.51 17.54
C GLY A 401 3.39 7.84 18.62
N ILE A 402 2.95 7.86 19.88
CA ILE A 402 3.81 8.15 21.04
C ILE A 402 4.85 7.04 21.25
N ALA A 403 4.43 5.78 21.15
CA ALA A 403 5.29 4.63 21.36
C ALA A 403 6.44 4.61 20.35
N ARG A 404 6.19 4.93 19.09
CA ARG A 404 7.23 4.99 18.06
C ARG A 404 8.18 6.16 18.26
N GLU A 405 7.63 7.33 18.58
CA GLU A 405 8.44 8.52 18.85
C GLU A 405 9.43 8.29 20.00
N LEU A 406 9.00 7.56 21.04
CA LEU A 406 9.79 7.29 22.25
C LEU A 406 10.45 5.91 22.26
N ASN A 407 10.33 5.15 21.17
CA ASN A 407 10.85 3.78 21.02
C ASN A 407 10.38 2.82 22.14
N MET A 408 9.10 2.89 22.51
CA MET A 408 8.44 2.09 23.54
C MET A 408 7.68 0.91 22.93
N LYS A 409 8.41 -0.12 22.49
CA LYS A 409 7.83 -1.28 21.78
C LYS A 409 6.63 -1.94 22.47
N ARG A 410 6.66 -2.08 23.81
CA ARG A 410 5.55 -2.68 24.57
C ARG A 410 4.22 -1.94 24.38
N TRP A 411 4.26 -0.60 24.33
CA TRP A 411 3.06 0.21 24.12
C TRP A 411 2.55 0.09 22.69
N GLU A 412 3.45 0.02 21.71
CA GLU A 412 3.08 -0.22 20.32
C GLU A 412 2.38 -1.58 20.17
N ASP A 413 2.95 -2.65 20.74
CA ASP A 413 2.36 -4.00 20.69
C ASP A 413 0.96 -4.01 21.37
N MET A 414 0.83 -3.45 22.57
CA MET A 414 -0.46 -3.37 23.28
C MET A 414 -1.51 -2.56 22.52
N ALA A 415 -1.10 -1.48 21.85
CA ALA A 415 -2.01 -0.67 21.07
C ALA A 415 -2.42 -1.36 19.76
N ILE A 416 -1.51 -2.10 19.13
CA ILE A 416 -1.82 -2.96 17.97
C ILE A 416 -2.86 -4.01 18.35
N ASP A 417 -2.71 -4.69 19.50
CA ASP A 417 -3.69 -5.66 19.98
C ASP A 417 -5.07 -5.02 20.19
N LYS A 418 -5.12 -3.83 20.80
CA LYS A 418 -6.37 -3.06 20.94
C LYS A 418 -7.02 -2.72 19.60
N LEU A 419 -6.24 -2.36 18.57
CA LEU A 419 -6.78 -2.10 17.23
C LEU A 419 -7.32 -3.37 16.55
N ILE A 420 -6.71 -4.53 16.81
CA ILE A 420 -7.20 -5.82 16.31
C ILE A 420 -8.58 -6.16 16.91
N ASP A 421 -8.78 -5.82 18.18
CA ASP A 421 -10.03 -6.10 18.90
C ASP A 421 -11.13 -5.06 18.63
N GLN A 422 -10.78 -3.85 18.18
CA GLN A 422 -11.76 -2.81 17.84
C GLN A 422 -12.73 -3.30 16.74
N GLU A 423 -13.99 -2.83 16.78
CA GLU A 423 -15.01 -3.19 15.79
C GLU A 423 -15.10 -2.17 14.63
N GLU A 424 -14.78 -0.91 14.88
CA GLU A 424 -14.85 0.16 13.88
C GLU A 424 -13.78 0.00 12.79
N SER A 425 -14.12 0.29 11.54
CA SER A 425 -13.14 0.25 10.45
C SER A 425 -12.07 1.32 10.62
N LEU A 426 -10.82 0.97 10.35
CA LEU A 426 -9.70 1.91 10.41
C LEU A 426 -9.78 2.95 9.29
N THR A 427 -9.47 4.20 9.63
CA THR A 427 -9.47 5.34 8.71
C THR A 427 -8.15 5.48 7.93
N VAL A 428 -8.16 6.29 6.86
CA VAL A 428 -6.96 6.56 6.06
C VAL A 428 -5.85 7.22 6.88
N ASP A 429 -6.20 8.13 7.78
CA ASP A 429 -5.22 8.82 8.62
C ASP A 429 -4.62 7.88 9.68
N GLU A 430 -5.41 6.97 10.24
CA GLU A 430 -4.91 5.91 11.11
C GLU A 430 -3.95 4.98 10.35
N ALA A 431 -4.28 4.59 9.11
CA ALA A 431 -3.38 3.80 8.27
C ALA A 431 -2.06 4.53 7.97
N ARG A 432 -2.09 5.86 7.79
CA ARG A 432 -0.89 6.69 7.61
C ARG A 432 -0.02 6.72 8.88
N ILE A 433 -0.64 6.87 10.06
CA ILE A 433 0.07 6.86 11.35
C ILE A 433 0.67 5.48 11.65
N LEU A 434 -0.08 4.40 11.38
CA LEU A 434 0.38 3.00 11.51
C LEU A 434 1.49 2.65 10.52
N GLY A 435 1.47 3.25 9.33
CA GLY A 435 2.30 2.82 8.22
C GLY A 435 1.79 1.50 7.62
N THR A 436 2.11 1.27 6.35
CA THR A 436 1.54 0.19 5.53
C THR A 436 1.71 -1.20 6.14
N ASN A 437 2.87 -1.49 6.73
CA ASN A 437 3.18 -2.82 7.27
C ASN A 437 2.35 -3.15 8.52
N ALA A 438 2.33 -2.25 9.50
CA ALA A 438 1.56 -2.47 10.73
C ALA A 438 0.06 -2.45 10.45
N PHE A 439 -0.38 -1.55 9.54
CA PHE A 439 -1.76 -1.52 9.08
C PHE A 439 -2.16 -2.85 8.43
N ALA A 440 -1.38 -3.37 7.48
CA ALA A 440 -1.65 -4.66 6.84
C ALA A 440 -1.71 -5.82 7.85
N HIS A 441 -0.83 -5.83 8.86
CA HIS A 441 -0.86 -6.81 9.93
C HIS A 441 -2.16 -6.74 10.74
N VAL A 442 -2.53 -5.54 11.22
CA VAL A 442 -3.76 -5.33 12.00
C VAL A 442 -4.98 -5.78 11.20
N THR A 443 -5.10 -5.35 9.94
CA THR A 443 -6.26 -5.68 9.10
C THR A 443 -6.33 -7.18 8.79
N ALA A 444 -5.19 -7.85 8.60
CA ALA A 444 -5.16 -9.30 8.38
C ALA A 444 -5.62 -10.07 9.62
N GLN A 445 -5.22 -9.64 10.82
CA GLN A 445 -5.66 -10.27 12.08
C GLN A 445 -7.15 -10.03 12.34
N ARG A 446 -7.65 -8.82 12.08
CA ARG A 446 -9.09 -8.49 12.16
C ARG A 446 -9.91 -9.34 11.22
N GLU A 447 -9.49 -9.41 9.96
CA GLU A 447 -10.14 -10.25 8.97
C GLU A 447 -10.17 -11.72 9.40
N LEU A 448 -9.06 -12.26 9.90
CA LEU A 448 -9.01 -13.62 10.43
C LEU A 448 -9.98 -13.82 11.60
N ARG A 449 -10.08 -12.85 12.51
CA ARG A 449 -11.04 -12.86 13.63
C ARG A 449 -12.48 -12.85 13.12
N LEU A 450 -12.83 -11.94 12.22
CA LEU A 450 -14.18 -11.84 11.64
C LEU A 450 -14.56 -13.13 10.92
N ARG A 451 -13.63 -13.75 10.21
CA ARG A 451 -13.85 -15.05 9.57
C ARG A 451 -14.04 -16.17 10.57
N LYS A 452 -13.25 -16.21 11.64
CA LYS A 452 -13.44 -17.16 12.74
C LYS A 452 -14.81 -17.00 13.39
N GLN A 453 -15.29 -15.76 13.55
CA GLN A 453 -16.64 -15.49 14.05
C GLN A 453 -17.73 -15.93 13.05
N ALA A 454 -17.55 -15.66 11.75
CA ALA A 454 -18.45 -16.15 10.71
C ALA A 454 -18.44 -17.69 10.60
N LEU A 455 -17.29 -18.31 10.87
CA LEU A 455 -17.07 -19.75 10.93
C LEU A 455 -17.51 -20.40 12.23
N SER A 456 -17.68 -19.62 13.30
CA SER A 456 -18.21 -20.10 14.57
C SER A 456 -19.61 -20.60 14.29
N ILE A 457 -19.64 -21.87 13.95
CA ILE A 457 -20.79 -22.71 13.78
C ILE A 457 -21.45 -22.75 15.18
N PRO A 458 -22.77 -22.52 15.30
CA PRO A 458 -23.46 -22.74 16.58
C PRO A 458 -23.10 -24.14 17.09
N SER A 459 -22.84 -24.27 18.41
CA SER A 459 -22.32 -25.47 19.08
C SER A 459 -22.73 -26.79 18.41
N ALA A 460 -21.84 -27.79 18.36
CA ALA A 460 -22.16 -29.12 17.81
C ALA A 460 -23.47 -29.73 18.37
N GLU A 461 -23.91 -29.29 19.55
CA GLU A 461 -25.20 -29.60 20.16
C GLU A 461 -26.42 -29.11 19.34
N TYR A 462 -26.30 -28.00 18.61
CA TYR A 462 -27.30 -27.53 17.67
C TYR A 462 -27.39 -28.45 16.44
N TYR A 463 -26.25 -28.97 15.96
CA TYR A 463 -26.18 -29.84 14.78
C TYR A 463 -26.73 -31.23 15.05
N SER A 464 -26.48 -31.79 16.24
CA SER A 464 -27.01 -33.10 16.63
C SER A 464 -28.54 -33.15 16.67
N ASN A 465 -29.20 -32.00 16.84
CA ASN A 465 -30.66 -31.90 16.92
C ASN A 465 -31.34 -31.62 15.56
N LEU A 466 -30.56 -31.27 14.52
CA LEU A 466 -31.10 -31.06 13.18
C LEU A 466 -31.33 -32.40 12.46
N PRO A 467 -32.41 -32.55 11.68
CA PRO A 467 -32.59 -33.69 10.78
C PRO A 467 -31.38 -33.86 9.84
N PHE A 468 -30.98 -35.11 9.56
CA PHE A 468 -29.77 -35.44 8.79
C PHE A 468 -29.64 -34.69 7.44
N HIS A 469 -30.75 -34.52 6.70
CA HIS A 469 -30.74 -33.79 5.43
C HIS A 469 -30.45 -32.29 5.60
N GLN A 470 -30.78 -31.70 6.75
CA GLN A 470 -30.45 -30.30 7.07
C GLN A 470 -28.99 -30.18 7.50
N GLN A 471 -28.43 -31.19 8.18
CA GLN A 471 -27.00 -31.23 8.50
C GLN A 471 -26.13 -31.27 7.23
N VAL A 472 -26.51 -32.09 6.23
CA VAL A 472 -25.80 -32.18 4.94
C VAL A 472 -25.89 -30.86 4.17
N ASN A 473 -27.08 -30.29 4.03
CA ASN A 473 -27.27 -29.00 3.35
C ASN A 473 -26.52 -27.85 4.03
N LEU A 474 -26.49 -27.83 5.38
CA LEU A 474 -25.79 -26.81 6.14
C LEU A 474 -24.27 -26.97 6.00
N ARG A 475 -23.76 -28.21 5.97
CA ARG A 475 -22.35 -28.51 5.71
C ARG A 475 -21.92 -28.09 4.31
N GLU A 476 -22.69 -28.42 3.28
CA GLU A 476 -22.45 -28.00 1.90
C GLU A 476 -22.51 -26.48 1.75
N ARG A 477 -23.44 -25.81 2.44
CA ARG A 477 -23.53 -24.34 2.45
C ARG A 477 -22.38 -23.68 3.18
N VAL A 478 -21.94 -24.22 4.32
CA VAL A 478 -20.76 -23.70 5.02
C VAL A 478 -19.51 -23.93 4.17
N GLN A 479 -19.35 -25.08 3.52
CA GLN A 479 -18.26 -25.32 2.57
C GLN A 479 -18.28 -24.34 1.39
N ALA A 480 -19.46 -24.09 0.79
CA ALA A 480 -19.61 -23.11 -0.28
C ALA A 480 -19.32 -21.68 0.18
N MET A 481 -19.75 -21.30 1.38
CA MET A 481 -19.51 -19.97 1.97
C MET A 481 -18.03 -19.75 2.29
N LEU A 482 -17.30 -20.82 2.59
CA LEU A 482 -15.86 -20.79 2.85
C LEU A 482 -15.01 -20.97 1.60
N GLY A 483 -15.63 -21.08 0.42
CA GLY A 483 -14.91 -21.37 -0.82
C GLY A 483 -14.20 -22.73 -0.81
N LEU A 484 -14.47 -23.59 0.18
CA LEU A 484 -13.93 -24.95 0.30
C LEU A 484 -14.71 -25.87 -0.63
N SER A 485 -14.55 -25.66 -1.94
CA SER A 485 -14.98 -26.63 -2.94
C SER A 485 -14.10 -27.88 -2.80
N GLU A 486 -14.65 -28.95 -2.23
CA GLU A 486 -13.98 -30.25 -2.29
C GLU A 486 -13.89 -30.69 -3.77
N LEU A 487 -12.67 -30.96 -4.23
CA LEU A 487 -12.44 -31.77 -5.43
C LEU A 487 -13.25 -33.06 -5.27
N PRO A 488 -14.03 -33.48 -6.28
CA PRO A 488 -14.92 -34.62 -6.14
C PRO A 488 -14.11 -35.85 -5.73
N ALA A 489 -14.40 -36.38 -4.54
CA ALA A 489 -13.78 -37.59 -4.04
C ALA A 489 -14.00 -38.69 -5.08
N SER A 490 -12.91 -39.17 -5.67
CA SER A 490 -12.92 -40.31 -6.57
C SER A 490 -13.51 -41.51 -5.83
N THR A 491 -14.73 -41.89 -6.17
CA THR A 491 -15.37 -43.11 -5.70
C THR A 491 -14.64 -44.31 -6.29
N THR A 492 -13.64 -44.83 -5.58
CA THR A 492 -13.14 -46.19 -5.82
C THR A 492 -14.18 -47.19 -5.36
N SER A 493 -15.09 -47.52 -6.28
CA SER A 493 -15.97 -48.68 -6.20
C SER A 493 -15.12 -49.95 -6.35
N SER A 494 -14.75 -50.57 -5.22
CA SER A 494 -14.20 -51.92 -5.18
C SER A 494 -15.32 -52.87 -4.77
N LYS A 495 -15.92 -53.54 -5.75
CA LYS A 495 -16.68 -54.78 -5.52
C LYS A 495 -16.04 -55.88 -6.36
N ALA A 496 -15.23 -56.68 -5.67
CA ALA A 496 -14.69 -57.92 -6.17
C ALA A 496 -15.83 -58.95 -6.33
N GLN A 497 -15.90 -59.60 -7.48
CA GLN A 497 -16.48 -60.94 -7.57
C GLN A 497 -15.71 -61.76 -8.60
N VAL A 498 -15.25 -62.90 -8.11
CA VAL A 498 -14.44 -63.96 -8.71
C VAL A 498 -15.28 -64.75 -9.71
N ASP A 499 -14.72 -65.10 -10.88
CA ASP A 499 -14.74 -66.45 -11.45
C ASP A 499 -13.85 -66.59 -12.69
N HIS A 500 -13.43 -67.82 -12.94
CA HIS A 500 -12.20 -68.29 -13.61
C HIS A 500 -12.45 -68.78 -15.08
N PRO A 501 -11.50 -69.40 -15.83
CA PRO A 501 -11.10 -68.99 -17.19
C PRO A 501 -11.43 -69.99 -18.33
N SER A 502 -11.20 -69.59 -19.60
CA SER A 502 -10.68 -70.50 -20.65
C SER A 502 -10.21 -69.80 -21.94
N SER A 503 -8.99 -70.17 -22.35
CA SER A 503 -8.38 -70.31 -23.69
C SER A 503 -9.04 -69.69 -24.93
N ALA A 504 -8.25 -69.04 -25.81
CA ALA A 504 -7.45 -69.69 -26.86
C ALA A 504 -6.95 -68.72 -27.97
N THR A 505 -5.74 -69.01 -28.47
CA THR A 505 -5.22 -68.83 -29.86
C THR A 505 -4.65 -67.48 -30.36
N SER A 506 -3.35 -67.57 -30.72
CA SER A 506 -2.50 -66.77 -31.64
C SER A 506 -3.01 -66.80 -33.11
N PRO A 507 -2.42 -66.13 -34.15
CA PRO A 507 -0.97 -65.93 -34.38
C PRO A 507 -0.45 -64.64 -35.09
N GLN A 508 0.86 -64.44 -34.94
CA GLN A 508 1.93 -63.94 -35.84
C GLN A 508 1.73 -62.82 -36.88
N ASP A 509 2.66 -61.85 -36.90
CA ASP A 509 3.58 -61.54 -38.04
C ASP A 509 4.48 -60.32 -37.73
N THR A 510 5.80 -60.49 -37.59
CA THR A 510 6.94 -60.32 -38.56
C THR A 510 7.70 -58.99 -38.47
N LEU A 511 9.02 -59.16 -38.40
CA LEU A 511 10.12 -58.19 -38.36
C LEU A 511 10.64 -57.97 -39.82
N PRO A 512 11.45 -56.93 -40.11
CA PRO A 512 12.90 -57.22 -40.21
C PRO A 512 13.88 -56.10 -39.80
N LYS A 513 15.12 -56.58 -39.61
CA LYS A 513 16.40 -55.98 -39.18
C LYS A 513 17.15 -55.16 -40.25
N ARG A 514 18.03 -54.25 -39.79
CA ARG A 514 19.37 -53.84 -40.32
C ARG A 514 20.07 -53.01 -39.19
N LYS A 515 21.24 -53.29 -38.57
CA LYS A 515 22.66 -53.51 -38.98
C LYS A 515 23.21 -52.36 -39.85
N ASP A 516 24.27 -51.59 -39.54
CA ASP A 516 25.55 -51.84 -38.84
C ASP A 516 26.26 -50.54 -38.34
N ARG A 517 27.35 -50.73 -37.56
CA ARG A 517 28.61 -49.92 -37.40
C ARG A 517 28.85 -49.04 -36.15
N LEU A 518 29.72 -49.58 -35.30
CA LEU A 518 30.73 -49.00 -34.38
C LEU A 518 31.79 -48.15 -35.14
N PRO A 519 32.66 -47.30 -34.51
CA PRO A 519 33.51 -47.66 -33.35
C PRO A 519 33.81 -46.61 -32.26
N ASP A 520 33.92 -47.15 -31.03
CA ASP A 520 35.00 -47.06 -30.04
C ASP A 520 35.96 -45.84 -30.00
N SER A 521 36.02 -45.16 -28.84
CA SER A 521 37.27 -44.85 -28.12
C SER A 521 37.05 -43.97 -26.87
N SER A 522 37.52 -44.46 -25.71
CA SER A 522 38.36 -43.76 -24.71
C SER A 522 37.93 -43.89 -23.25
N PRO A 523 38.90 -43.96 -22.30
CA PRO A 523 38.71 -44.62 -21.02
C PRO A 523 38.68 -43.70 -19.80
N SER A 524 38.01 -44.21 -18.77
CA SER A 524 37.87 -43.69 -17.42
C SER A 524 39.19 -43.66 -16.64
N LYS A 525 39.50 -42.52 -15.98
CA LYS A 525 40.54 -42.42 -14.94
C LYS A 525 39.90 -42.20 -13.57
N LYS A 526 39.99 -43.22 -12.71
CA LYS A 526 39.80 -43.15 -11.26
C LYS A 526 41.10 -42.66 -10.61
N ALA A 527 41.04 -41.60 -9.81
CA ALA A 527 42.14 -41.16 -8.96
C ALA A 527 41.96 -41.72 -7.54
N ARG A 528 43.02 -42.34 -7.03
CA ARG A 528 43.13 -43.05 -5.76
C ARG A 528 43.94 -42.18 -4.78
N ILE A 529 43.51 -42.20 -3.53
CA ILE A 529 44.11 -41.62 -2.32
C ILE A 529 45.54 -42.13 -2.11
N PRO A 530 46.43 -41.32 -1.52
CA PRO A 530 47.20 -41.83 -0.37
C PRO A 530 47.25 -40.82 0.80
N GLY A 531 47.13 -41.33 2.02
CA GLY A 531 47.53 -40.62 3.24
C GLY A 531 48.96 -41.00 3.64
N ASN A 532 49.65 -40.13 4.40
CA ASN A 532 50.06 -40.41 5.79
C ASN A 532 50.79 -39.21 6.47
N THR A 533 50.31 -38.88 7.69
CA THR A 533 51.02 -38.47 8.94
C THR A 533 51.83 -37.14 9.07
N PRO A 534 52.10 -36.64 10.31
CA PRO A 534 51.73 -35.27 10.69
C PRO A 534 52.91 -34.38 11.15
N GLY A 535 52.76 -33.06 11.00
CA GLY A 535 53.70 -32.06 11.50
C GLY A 535 52.99 -30.97 12.29
N ILE A 536 53.26 -30.94 13.59
CA ILE A 536 52.92 -29.89 14.56
C ILE A 536 53.69 -28.61 14.18
N VAL A 537 53.04 -27.45 13.99
CA VAL A 537 53.52 -26.09 14.37
C VAL A 537 52.39 -25.04 14.32
N ARG A 538 52.16 -24.42 15.49
CA ARG A 538 51.69 -23.06 15.87
C ARG A 538 50.86 -22.15 14.93
N ILE A 539 49.75 -21.70 15.53
CA ILE A 539 48.87 -20.52 15.31
C ILE A 539 49.67 -19.20 15.49
N PRO A 540 49.49 -18.14 14.65
CA PRO A 540 48.43 -17.11 14.80
C PRO A 540 47.71 -16.79 13.47
N GLY A 541 46.39 -16.68 13.41
CA GLY A 541 45.62 -15.59 14.01
C GLY A 541 45.32 -14.52 12.95
N GLY A 542 44.47 -14.84 11.96
CA GLY A 542 44.08 -13.93 10.88
C GLY A 542 42.65 -14.21 10.42
N GLY A 543 41.68 -13.54 11.05
CA GLY A 543 40.26 -13.65 10.68
C GLY A 543 39.97 -12.80 9.45
N ALA A 544 39.76 -13.47 8.31
CA ALA A 544 39.13 -12.90 7.14
C ALA A 544 37.61 -13.17 7.21
N GLY A 545 36.85 -12.11 7.48
CA GLY A 545 35.38 -12.13 7.45
C GLY A 545 34.87 -11.74 6.06
N TYR A 546 34.03 -12.61 5.52
CA TYR A 546 33.35 -12.52 4.23
C TYR A 546 32.57 -11.22 4.03
N ARG A 547 32.74 -10.58 2.86
CA ARG A 547 31.86 -9.54 2.32
C ARG A 547 30.60 -10.19 1.75
N ASN A 548 29.46 -9.96 2.39
CA ASN A 548 28.15 -10.05 1.74
C ASN A 548 27.73 -8.66 1.29
N HIS A 549 27.51 -8.50 -0.01
CA HIS A 549 26.86 -7.33 -0.60
C HIS A 549 25.35 -7.44 -0.39
N GLY A 550 24.85 -6.79 0.66
CA GLY A 550 23.44 -6.49 0.86
C GLY A 550 23.21 -4.99 0.64
N THR A 551 22.31 -4.67 -0.29
CA THR A 551 21.90 -3.32 -0.67
C THR A 551 21.18 -2.64 0.51
N THR A 552 21.82 -1.64 1.12
CA THR A 552 21.28 -0.88 2.25
C THR A 552 20.35 0.22 1.73
N VAL A 553 19.04 0.07 1.93
CA VAL A 553 18.08 1.18 1.99
C VAL A 553 17.72 1.32 3.47
N GLY A 554 18.30 2.32 4.13
CA GLY A 554 18.16 2.49 5.57
C GLY A 554 19.04 3.60 6.14
N GLU A 555 18.93 4.81 5.60
CA GLU A 555 19.48 6.02 6.23
C GLU A 555 18.39 7.08 6.35
N LEU A 556 17.69 7.06 7.48
CA LEU A 556 17.03 8.23 8.08
C LEU A 556 16.58 7.85 9.49
N LEU A 557 17.53 7.87 10.45
CA LEU A 557 17.33 8.24 11.86
C LEU A 557 18.63 7.96 12.62
N GLY A 558 19.16 8.99 13.26
CA GLY A 558 20.41 8.89 14.04
C GLY A 558 21.29 10.13 14.02
N ARG A 559 20.72 11.35 13.97
CA ARG A 559 21.49 12.55 14.31
C ARG A 559 21.80 12.53 15.81
N ARG A 560 22.89 11.86 16.20
CA ARG A 560 23.61 12.20 17.44
C ARG A 560 24.06 13.65 17.31
N ARG A 561 23.34 14.56 17.97
CA ARG A 561 23.75 15.97 18.05
C ARG A 561 25.00 16.02 18.93
N SER A 562 26.16 16.23 18.31
CA SER A 562 27.39 16.55 19.03
C SER A 562 27.25 17.90 19.71
N LEU A 563 27.48 17.91 21.03
CA LEU A 563 27.62 19.10 21.85
C LEU A 563 28.92 19.82 21.43
N ARG A 564 28.82 21.04 20.89
CA ARG A 564 29.98 21.92 20.67
C ARG A 564 29.81 23.11 21.61
N ILE A 565 30.55 23.10 22.72
CA ILE A 565 30.61 24.22 23.65
C ILE A 565 31.63 25.22 23.09
N ARG A 566 31.20 26.44 22.79
CA ARG A 566 32.10 27.59 22.61
C ARG A 566 32.05 28.39 23.90
N GLY A 567 33.20 28.54 24.55
CA GLY A 567 33.40 29.40 25.72
C GLY A 567 33.41 30.87 25.37
#